data_AF-A0ABD4Z5F3-F1
#
_entry.id   AF-A0ABD4Z5F3-F1
#
_cell.length_a   1.000
_cell.length_b   1.000
_cell.length_c   1.000
_cell.angle_alpha   90.00
_cell.angle_beta   90.00
_cell.angle_gamma   90.00
#
_symmetry.space_group_name_H-M   'P 1'
#
loop_
_entity.id
_entity.type
_entity.pdbx_description
1 polymer ?
#
loop_
_entity_poly.entity_id
_entity_poly.type
_entity_poly.pdbx_seq_one_letter_code
_entity_poly.pdbx_strand_id
1 'polypeptide(L)' 'MEECKKVLKIYDLEGYAIAGLITSAEYISCGKGKSKIVAKLANNETVCSECMENKFIELSKKVIEIYKTFRLLEK' A
#
# COMPACT_ATOMS: atom_id res chain seq x y z
N MET A 1 -8.29 -14.80 -1.03
CA MET A 1 -7.08 -13.98 -1.28
C MET A 1 -7.49 -13.00 -2.37
N GLU A 2 -7.66 -11.70 -2.07
CA GLU A 2 -8.05 -10.72 -3.10
C GLU A 2 -6.98 -10.72 -4.20
N GLU A 3 -7.37 -11.04 -5.44
CA GLU A 3 -6.44 -11.13 -6.56
C GLU A 3 -5.94 -9.74 -6.93
N CYS A 4 -4.63 -9.59 -6.94
CA CYS A 4 -3.97 -8.37 -7.35
C CYS A 4 -4.32 -8.06 -8.81
N LYS A 5 -5.12 -7.02 -9.07
CA LYS A 5 -5.49 -6.69 -10.45
C LYS A 5 -4.36 -5.99 -11.21
N LYS A 6 -3.54 -5.22 -10.49
CA LYS A 6 -2.45 -4.45 -11.09
C LYS A 6 -1.26 -4.35 -10.15
N VAL A 7 -0.08 -4.67 -10.67
CA VAL A 7 1.19 -4.47 -9.97
C VAL A 7 1.72 -3.08 -10.30
N LEU A 8 2.08 -2.34 -9.26
CA LEU A 8 2.59 -0.97 -9.32
C LEU A 8 3.92 -0.88 -8.59
N LYS A 9 4.66 0.18 -8.86
CA LYS A 9 5.85 0.49 -8.09
C LYS A 9 5.45 1.07 -6.73
N ILE A 10 6.33 0.92 -5.76
CA ILE A 10 6.05 1.29 -4.37
C ILE A 10 5.72 2.78 -4.21
N TYR A 11 6.40 3.65 -4.96
CA TYR A 11 6.20 5.09 -4.92
C TYR A 11 4.85 5.52 -5.54
N ASP A 12 4.29 4.74 -6.46
CA ASP A 12 2.94 5.00 -6.98
C ASP A 12 1.88 4.73 -5.90
N LEU A 13 2.08 3.67 -5.09
CA LEU A 13 1.23 3.38 -3.93
C LEU A 13 1.33 4.47 -2.86
N GLU A 14 2.54 4.95 -2.58
CA GLU A 14 2.75 6.09 -1.69
C GLU A 14 2.05 7.35 -2.22
N GLY A 15 2.15 7.62 -3.53
CA GLY A 15 1.41 8.70 -4.19
C GLY A 15 -0.10 8.57 -4.04
N TYR A 16 -0.66 7.36 -4.17
CA TYR A 16 -2.08 7.12 -3.89
C TYR A 16 -2.45 7.32 -2.42
N ALA A 17 -1.57 7.02 -1.47
CA ALA A 17 -1.81 7.30 -0.06
C ALA A 17 -1.87 8.81 0.19
N ILE A 18 -0.91 9.56 -0.35
CA ILE A 18 -0.83 11.03 -0.27
C ILE A 18 -2.08 11.68 -0.85
N ALA A 19 -2.54 11.20 -2.01
CA ALA A 19 -3.77 11.67 -2.65
C ALA A 19 -5.06 11.24 -1.92
N GLY A 20 -4.97 10.46 -0.84
CA GLY A 20 -6.14 9.92 -0.14
C GLY A 20 -6.93 8.93 -0.99
N LEU A 21 -6.30 8.23 -1.92
CA LEU A 21 -6.99 7.26 -2.77
C LEU A 21 -6.99 5.85 -2.18
N ILE A 22 -6.13 5.56 -1.20
CA ILE A 22 -6.10 4.27 -0.49
C ILE A 22 -7.16 4.22 0.61
N THR A 23 -8.02 3.20 0.56
CA THR A 23 -9.05 2.91 1.57
C THR A 23 -8.55 1.89 2.61
N SER A 24 -7.97 0.79 2.15
CA SER A 24 -7.31 -0.23 2.97
C SER A 24 -5.96 -0.63 2.36
N ALA A 25 -5.05 -1.08 3.21
CA ALA A 25 -3.77 -1.62 2.79
C ALA A 25 -3.40 -2.80 3.69
N GLU A 26 -2.96 -3.89 3.08
CA GLU A 26 -2.52 -5.13 3.71
C GLU A 26 -1.08 -5.43 3.31
N TYR A 27 -0.36 -6.12 4.20
CA TYR A 27 1.04 -6.47 4.01
C TYR A 27 1.14 -7.98 3.98
N ILE A 28 1.46 -8.53 2.82
CA ILE A 28 1.46 -9.97 2.58
C ILE A 28 2.91 -10.44 2.41
N SER A 29 3.32 -11.43 3.21
CA SER A 29 4.64 -12.03 3.05
C SER A 29 4.72 -12.82 1.74
N CYS A 30 5.79 -12.61 0.99
CA CYS A 30 6.13 -13.39 -0.21
C CYS A 30 7.14 -14.51 0.09
N GLY A 31 7.58 -14.65 1.34
CA GLY A 31 8.69 -15.51 1.74
C GLY A 31 10.07 -14.88 1.53
N LYS A 32 11.12 -15.54 2.04
CA LYS A 32 12.54 -15.11 1.94
C LYS A 32 12.81 -13.67 2.43
N GLY A 33 12.13 -13.25 3.51
CA GLY A 33 12.29 -11.89 4.06
C GLY A 33 11.74 -10.78 3.15
N LYS A 34 10.86 -11.14 2.21
CA LYS A 34 10.17 -10.21 1.32
C LYS A 34 8.68 -10.15 1.60
N SER A 35 8.10 -9.00 1.35
CA SER A 35 6.67 -8.75 1.46
C SER A 35 6.20 -7.86 0.31
N LYS A 36 4.90 -7.82 0.09
CA LYS A 36 4.25 -6.88 -0.83
C LYS A 36 3.13 -6.15 -0.10
N ILE A 37 2.82 -4.96 -0.60
CA ILE A 37 1.65 -4.19 -0.18
C ILE A 37 0.51 -4.53 -1.12
N VAL A 38 -0.68 -4.80 -0.60
CA VAL A 38 -1.94 -4.91 -1.34
C VAL A 38 -2.84 -3.80 -0.85
N ALA A 39 -3.22 -2.88 -1.72
CA ALA A 39 -4.02 -1.72 -1.38
C ALA A 39 -5.32 -1.69 -2.17
N LYS A 40 -6.41 -1.34 -1.49
CA LYS A 40 -7.72 -1.09 -2.11
C LYS A 40 -7.91 0.40 -2.30
N LEU A 41 -8.14 0.80 -3.55
CA LEU A 41 -8.38 2.19 -3.91
C LEU A 41 -9.86 2.57 -3.74
N ALA A 42 -10.14 3.87 -3.66
CA ALA A 42 -11.50 4.41 -3.49
C ALA A 42 -12.46 4.05 -4.63
N ASN A 43 -11.93 3.69 -5.81
CA ASN A 43 -12.69 3.19 -6.96
C ASN A 43 -12.91 1.67 -6.94
N ASN A 44 -12.67 1.00 -5.80
CA ASN A 44 -12.75 -0.46 -5.60
C ASN A 44 -11.70 -1.27 -6.39
N GLU A 45 -10.68 -0.65 -6.97
CA GLU A 45 -9.56 -1.40 -7.55
C GLU A 45 -8.60 -1.91 -6.48
N THR A 46 -8.11 -3.13 -6.66
CA THR A 46 -7.05 -3.71 -5.81
C THR A 46 -5.73 -3.66 -6.58
N VAL A 47 -4.78 -2.92 -6.04
CA VAL A 47 -3.45 -2.73 -6.61
C VAL A 47 -2.40 -3.26 -5.63
N CYS A 48 -1.24 -3.69 -6.12
CA CYS A 48 -0.21 -4.23 -5.25
C CYS A 48 1.18 -3.79 -5.67
N SER A 49 2.11 -3.85 -4.72
CA SER A 49 3.54 -3.75 -5.05
C SER A 49 4.08 -5.08 -5.54
N GLU A 50 5.27 -5.02 -6.15
CA GLU A 50 6.14 -6.19 -6.24
C GLU A 50 6.57 -6.67 -4.85
N CYS A 51 7.05 -7.92 -4.77
CA CYS A 51 7.64 -8.45 -3.55
C CYS A 51 9.03 -7.84 -3.33
N MET A 52 9.18 -7.04 -2.28
CA MET A 52 10.41 -6.33 -1.93
C MET A 52 10.87 -6.74 -0.54
N GLU A 53 12.12 -6.40 -0.18
CA GLU A 53 12.61 -6.69 1.17
C GLU A 53 11.75 -6.02 2.24
N ASN A 54 11.53 -6.74 3.35
CA ASN A 54 10.66 -6.29 4.43
C ASN A 54 11.01 -4.88 4.92
N LYS A 55 12.30 -4.55 5.00
CA LYS A 55 12.77 -3.22 5.44
C LYS A 55 12.21 -2.08 4.59
N PHE A 56 12.12 -2.26 3.27
CA PHE A 56 11.54 -1.26 2.38
C PHE A 56 10.02 -1.19 2.53
N ILE A 57 9.36 -2.35 2.62
CA ILE A 57 7.90 -2.41 2.83
C ILE A 57 7.49 -1.76 4.16
N GLU A 58 8.28 -1.93 5.22
CA GLU A 58 8.03 -1.30 6.52
C GLU A 58 8.15 0.23 6.47
N LEU A 59 9.06 0.77 5.67
CA LEU A 59 9.16 2.22 5.45
C LEU A 59 7.92 2.73 4.72
N SER A 60 7.56 2.10 3.61
CA SER A 60 6.37 2.49 2.84
C SER A 60 5.08 2.30 3.65
N LYS A 61 5.02 1.28 4.52
CA LYS A 61 3.91 1.10 5.47
C LYS A 61 3.70 2.34 6.33
N LYS A 62 4.77 2.85 6.94
CA LYS A 62 4.72 4.05 7.80
C LYS A 62 4.26 5.27 7.00
N VAL A 63 4.76 5.43 5.77
CA VAL A 63 4.34 6.52 4.87
C VAL A 63 2.82 6.43 4.62
N ILE A 64 2.32 5.27 4.20
CA ILE A 64 0.90 5.07 3.93
C ILE A 64 0.05 5.30 5.19
N GLU A 65 0.45 4.79 6.35
CA GLU A 65 -0.26 4.97 7.63
C GLU A 65 -0.30 6.45 8.07
N ILE A 66 0.79 7.19 7.91
CA ILE A 66 0.86 8.62 8.22
C ILE A 66 -0.14 9.40 7.37
N TYR A 67 -0.14 9.22 6.05
CA TYR A 67 -1.05 9.96 5.16
C TYR A 67 -2.52 9.56 5.34
N LYS A 68 -2.80 8.29 5.68
CA LYS A 68 -4.14 7.88 6.09
C LYS A 68 -4.60 8.59 7.37
N THR A 69 -3.69 8.79 8.33
CA THR A 69 -3.99 9.46 9.60
C THR A 69 -4.23 10.95 9.40
N PHE A 70 -3.39 11.66 8.63
CA PHE A 70 -3.59 13.08 8.35
C PHE A 70 -4.95 13.36 7.71
N ARG A 71 -5.37 12.51 6.76
CA ARG A 71 -6.67 12.67 6.12
C ARG A 71 -7.86 12.49 7.07
N LEU A 72 -7.71 11.69 8.14
CA LEU A 72 -8.75 11.56 9.16
C LEU A 72 -8.86 12.81 10.04
N LEU A 73 -7.82 13.63 10.12
CA LEU A 73 -7.82 14.90 10.88
C LEU A 73 -8.43 16.06 10.09
N GLU A 74 -8.54 15.94 8.75
CA GLU A 74 -9.12 16.97 7.87
C GLU A 74 -10.64 16.81 7.66
N LYS A 75 -11.26 15.76 8.23
CA LYS A 75 -12.71 15.49 8.16
C LYS A 75 -13.40 15.83 9.47
#